data_AF-A0A1T2A8C9-F1
#
_entry.id   AF-A0A1T2A8C9-F1
#
_cell.length_a   1.000
_cell.length_b   1.000
_cell.length_c   1.000
_cell.angle_alpha   90.00
_cell.angle_beta   90.00
_cell.angle_gamma   90.00
#
_symmetry.space_group_name_H-M   'P 1'
#
loop_
_entity.id
_entity.type
_entity.pdbx_description
1 polymer ?
#
loop_
_entity_poly.entity_id
_entity_poly.type
_entity_poly.pdbx_seq_one_letter_code
_entity_poly.pdbx_strand_id
1 'polypeptide(L)'
;MEMTASEEGALVLMLHPGNCDLDCHGAFIEALKGDRAHIVCLSQEGGGRGELIARLGACGATPICASFLTYEDGALSDPEEHGSIAHVLSYIMQAHNLTRIFVPKHNGDHACHAAIEAIAQNLSRMTDAPVIHEDNLPRQSEAVPGSGDPSGSDSLLSAHA
;
A
#
# COMPACT_ATOMS: atom_id res chain seq x y z
N MET A 1 -13.60 17.85 -12.43
CA MET A 1 -13.74 16.51 -11.83
C MET A 1 -13.03 16.56 -10.49
N GLU A 2 -13.78 16.64 -9.39
CA GLU A 2 -13.22 16.51 -8.04
C GLU A 2 -12.74 15.08 -7.86
N MET A 3 -11.45 14.90 -7.56
CA MET A 3 -10.98 13.66 -6.96
C MET A 3 -11.53 13.64 -5.53
N THR A 4 -12.64 12.94 -5.32
CA THR A 4 -13.00 12.53 -3.96
C THR A 4 -11.86 11.65 -3.48
N ALA A 5 -10.95 12.20 -2.66
CA ALA A 5 -10.06 11.39 -1.87
C ALA A 5 -10.95 10.33 -1.20
N SER A 6 -10.71 9.06 -1.49
CA SER A 6 -11.52 8.00 -0.92
C SER A 6 -11.50 8.16 0.60
N GLU A 7 -12.66 8.35 1.23
CA GLU A 7 -12.75 8.44 2.69
C GLU A 7 -12.36 7.10 3.37
N GLU A 8 -12.10 6.07 2.57
CA GLU A 8 -11.73 4.71 2.96
C GLU A 8 -10.26 4.59 3.36
N GLY A 9 -9.99 4.80 4.65
CA GLY A 9 -8.65 4.61 5.20
C GLY A 9 -8.17 3.16 5.16
N ALA A 10 -6.87 2.95 5.03
CA ALA A 10 -6.25 1.63 4.99
C ALA A 10 -5.44 1.31 6.24
N LEU A 11 -5.54 0.07 6.72
CA LEU A 11 -4.49 -0.52 7.53
C LEU A 11 -3.46 -1.15 6.61
N VAL A 12 -2.24 -0.64 6.59
CA VAL A 12 -1.13 -1.23 5.85
C VAL A 12 -0.43 -2.23 6.76
N LEU A 13 -0.46 -3.51 6.42
CA LEU A 13 0.17 -4.57 7.20
C LEU A 13 1.49 -4.99 6.54
N MET A 14 2.61 -4.74 7.22
CA MET A 14 3.93 -5.12 6.75
C MET A 14 4.73 -5.85 7.83
N LEU A 15 5.68 -6.69 7.40
CA LEU A 15 6.57 -7.38 8.33
C LEU A 15 7.47 -6.37 9.05
N HIS A 16 8.30 -5.66 8.29
CA HIS A 16 9.17 -4.60 8.79
C HIS A 16 9.61 -3.70 7.61
N PRO A 17 10.10 -2.46 7.87
CA PRO A 17 10.37 -1.48 6.81
C PRO A 17 11.42 -1.92 5.79
N GLY A 18 12.42 -2.69 6.23
CA GLY A 18 13.46 -3.22 5.36
C GLY A 18 12.96 -4.25 4.34
N ASN A 19 11.76 -4.81 4.53
CA ASN A 19 11.25 -5.88 3.68
C ASN A 19 10.35 -5.41 2.54
N CYS A 20 9.98 -4.13 2.50
CA CYS A 20 9.12 -3.58 1.46
C CYS A 20 9.94 -2.72 0.49
N ASP A 21 9.60 -2.80 -0.80
CA ASP A 21 10.07 -1.80 -1.74
C ASP A 21 9.27 -0.50 -1.54
N LEU A 22 9.99 0.60 -1.29
CA LEU A 22 9.41 1.90 -0.98
C LEU A 22 9.84 2.94 -2.02
N ASP A 23 9.87 2.55 -3.29
CA ASP A 23 10.07 3.49 -4.41
C ASP A 23 8.96 4.56 -4.42
N CYS A 24 9.34 5.83 -4.53
CA CYS A 24 8.42 6.95 -4.49
C CYS A 24 7.35 6.94 -5.59
N HIS A 25 7.62 6.22 -6.69
CA HIS A 25 6.70 6.02 -7.81
C HIS A 25 6.15 4.59 -7.87
N GLY A 26 6.41 3.78 -6.84
CA GLY A 26 5.87 2.43 -6.70
C GLY A 26 4.37 2.44 -6.44
N ALA A 27 3.70 1.36 -6.83
CA ALA A 27 2.25 1.22 -6.72
C ALA A 27 1.77 1.38 -5.26
N PHE A 28 2.52 0.86 -4.29
CA PHE A 28 2.25 1.09 -2.88
C PHE A 28 2.21 2.57 -2.49
N ILE A 29 3.27 3.33 -2.79
CA ILE A 29 3.37 4.73 -2.39
C ILE A 29 2.31 5.58 -3.08
N GLU A 30 2.06 5.34 -4.36
CA GLU A 30 0.99 6.02 -5.10
C GLU A 30 -0.39 5.71 -4.49
N ALA A 31 -0.65 4.46 -4.07
CA ALA A 31 -1.90 4.08 -3.41
C ALA A 31 -2.08 4.72 -2.02
N LEU A 32 -0.99 5.15 -1.38
CA LEU A 32 -1.04 5.88 -0.11
C LEU A 32 -1.19 7.40 -0.27
N LYS A 33 -0.95 7.96 -1.46
CA LYS A 33 -1.08 9.41 -1.68
C LYS A 33 -2.55 9.81 -1.62
N GLY A 34 -2.88 10.67 -0.66
CA GLY A 34 -4.26 11.13 -0.43
C GLY A 34 -5.13 10.12 0.30
N ASP A 35 -4.55 9.00 0.77
CA ASP A 35 -5.24 7.98 1.54
C ASP A 35 -4.99 8.11 3.04
N ARG A 36 -5.98 7.72 3.84
CA ARG A 36 -5.91 7.72 5.30
C ARG A 36 -5.29 6.42 5.79
N ALA A 37 -3.97 6.31 5.74
CA ALA A 37 -3.28 5.07 6.09
C ALA A 37 -2.77 5.01 7.54
N HIS A 38 -2.92 3.86 8.21
CA HIS A 38 -2.15 3.50 9.39
C HIS A 38 -1.24 2.32 9.03
N ILE A 39 0.07 2.53 9.12
CA ILE A 39 1.06 1.51 8.83
C ILE A 39 1.38 0.72 10.08
N VAL A 40 1.28 -0.60 10.01
CA VAL A 40 1.66 -1.50 11.10
C VAL A 40 2.78 -2.41 10.63
N CYS A 41 3.93 -2.28 11.29
CA CYS A 41 5.07 -3.18 11.16
C CYS A 41 5.02 -4.21 12.30
N LEU A 42 5.09 -5.49 11.98
CA LEU A 42 5.15 -6.55 12.99
C LEU A 42 6.51 -6.56 13.74
N SER A 43 7.60 -6.16 13.08
CA SER A 43 8.96 -6.06 13.60
C SER A 43 9.60 -4.70 13.30
N GLN A 44 10.70 -4.37 14.00
CA GLN A 44 11.51 -3.15 13.79
C GLN A 44 12.74 -3.37 12.89
N GLU A 45 12.90 -4.57 12.33
CA GLU A 45 14.06 -4.88 11.50
C GLU A 45 14.16 -4.00 10.24
N GLY A 46 15.38 -3.58 9.90
CA GLY A 46 15.64 -2.79 8.70
C GLY A 46 15.10 -1.35 8.70
N GLY A 47 14.71 -0.80 9.85
CA GLY A 47 14.45 0.64 9.99
C GLY A 47 13.50 1.00 11.13
N GLY A 48 13.75 2.15 11.76
CA GLY A 48 12.88 2.67 12.82
C GLY A 48 11.70 3.48 12.28
N ARG A 49 10.70 3.72 13.14
CA ARG A 49 9.51 4.53 12.82
C ARG A 49 9.82 5.87 12.14
N GLY A 50 10.82 6.60 12.65
CA GLY A 50 11.17 7.93 12.14
C GLY A 50 11.67 7.88 10.70
N GLU A 51 12.48 6.89 10.36
CA GLU A 51 13.04 6.72 9.03
C GLU A 51 11.96 6.30 8.02
N LEU A 52 11.08 5.37 8.39
CA LEU A 52 9.94 4.99 7.56
C LEU A 52 9.05 6.19 7.24
N ILE A 53 8.63 6.94 8.27
CA ILE A 53 7.77 8.12 8.08
C ILE A 53 8.46 9.18 7.21
N ALA A 54 9.76 9.42 7.43
CA ALA A 54 10.52 10.38 6.64
C ALA A 54 10.61 9.97 5.15
N ARG A 55 10.86 8.68 4.86
CA ARG A 55 10.90 8.14 3.49
C ARG A 55 9.55 8.27 2.80
N LEU A 56 8.47 7.85 3.46
CA LEU A 56 7.11 7.98 2.91
C LEU A 56 6.74 9.44 2.66
N GLY A 57 7.03 10.31 3.62
CA GLY A 57 6.78 11.74 3.52
C GLY A 57 7.55 12.41 2.39
N ALA A 58 8.80 12.01 2.13
CA ALA A 58 9.59 12.50 1.00
C ALA A 58 8.96 12.14 -0.36
N CYS A 59 8.21 11.04 -0.41
CA CYS A 59 7.47 10.62 -1.60
C CYS A 59 6.02 11.16 -1.66
N GLY A 60 5.58 11.94 -0.66
CA GLY A 60 4.21 12.48 -0.59
C GLY A 60 3.16 11.55 0.02
N ALA A 61 3.54 10.36 0.49
CA ALA A 61 2.67 9.47 1.26
C ALA A 61 2.75 9.86 2.75
N THR A 62 1.65 10.37 3.31
CA THR A 62 1.61 10.89 4.68
C THR A 62 0.64 10.07 5.53
N PRO A 63 1.07 8.91 6.08
CA PRO A 63 0.19 8.09 6.91
C PRO A 63 -0.21 8.86 8.17
N ILE A 64 -1.41 8.56 8.68
CA ILE A 64 -1.93 9.08 9.94
C ILE A 64 -1.05 8.63 11.11
N CYS A 65 -0.60 7.37 11.06
CA CYS A 65 0.20 6.77 12.12
C CYS A 65 1.05 5.62 11.57
N ALA A 66 2.15 5.31 12.27
CA ALA A 66 2.93 4.11 12.07
C ALA A 66 3.21 3.43 13.43
N SER A 67 2.82 2.17 13.57
CA SER A 67 2.97 1.34 14.76
C SER A 67 3.92 0.17 14.52
N PHE A 68 4.69 -0.20 15.53
CA PHE A 68 5.66 -1.29 15.50
C PHE A 68 5.37 -2.23 16.66
N LEU A 69 4.99 -3.47 16.37
CA LEU A 69 4.54 -4.42 17.38
C LEU A 69 5.68 -5.27 17.99
N THR A 70 6.90 -5.18 17.44
CA THR A 70 8.13 -5.77 17.99
C THR A 70 8.11 -7.30 18.18
N TYR A 71 7.35 -8.01 17.35
CA TYR A 71 7.39 -9.47 17.30
C TYR A 71 8.72 -9.94 16.71
N GLU A 72 9.26 -11.02 17.29
CA GLU A 72 10.38 -11.78 16.70
C GLU A 72 9.84 -12.74 15.64
N ASP A 73 10.63 -13.04 14.61
CA ASP A 73 10.21 -13.93 13.50
C ASP A 73 9.72 -15.31 13.97
N GLY A 74 10.31 -15.83 15.05
CA GLY A 74 9.88 -17.09 15.65
C GLY A 74 8.43 -17.06 16.14
N ALA A 75 7.97 -15.94 16.70
CA ALA A 75 6.59 -15.77 17.16
C ALA A 75 5.60 -15.69 15.98
N LEU A 76 6.05 -15.21 14.82
CA LEU A 76 5.23 -15.13 13.60
C LEU A 76 5.02 -16.50 12.94
N SER A 77 5.64 -17.56 13.44
CA SER A 77 5.37 -18.93 12.99
C SER A 77 4.20 -19.60 13.73
N ASP A 78 3.72 -19.02 14.84
CA ASP A 78 2.63 -19.56 15.66
C ASP A 78 1.24 -19.10 15.15
N PRO A 79 0.35 -20.03 14.74
CA PRO A 79 -1.01 -19.69 14.31
C PRO A 79 -1.88 -19.03 15.40
N GLU A 80 -1.65 -19.32 16.68
CA GLU A 80 -2.40 -18.69 17.77
C GLU A 80 -2.03 -17.20 17.89
N GLU A 81 -0.75 -16.86 17.69
CA GLU A 81 -0.29 -15.48 17.64
C GLU A 81 -0.91 -14.71 16.47
N HIS A 82 -1.14 -15.35 15.32
CA HIS A 82 -1.79 -14.68 14.17
C HIS A 82 -3.19 -14.17 14.50
N GLY A 83 -3.96 -14.94 15.28
CA GLY A 83 -5.28 -14.54 15.74
C GLY A 83 -5.24 -13.38 16.74
N SER A 84 -4.31 -13.44 17.69
CA SER A 84 -4.08 -12.39 18.68
C SER A 84 -3.65 -11.07 18.03
N ILE A 85 -2.73 -11.12 17.07
CA ILE A 85 -2.29 -9.97 16.28
C ILE A 85 -3.48 -9.39 15.51
N ALA A 86 -4.24 -10.21 14.78
CA ALA A 86 -5.42 -9.74 14.05
C ALA A 86 -6.43 -9.04 14.98
N HIS A 87 -6.62 -9.53 16.21
CA HIS A 87 -7.48 -8.87 17.18
C HIS A 87 -6.98 -7.47 17.57
N VAL A 88 -5.68 -7.31 17.83
CA VAL A 88 -5.08 -5.99 18.10
C VAL A 88 -5.25 -5.06 16.90
N LEU A 89 -5.03 -5.54 15.68
CA LEU A 89 -5.19 -4.76 14.46
C LEU A 89 -6.65 -4.32 14.24
N SER A 90 -7.62 -5.13 14.65
CA SER A 90 -9.04 -4.76 14.53
C SER A 90 -9.40 -3.52 15.35
N TYR A 91 -8.82 -3.36 16.55
CA TYR A 91 -8.98 -2.16 17.36
C TYR A 91 -8.35 -0.93 16.70
N ILE A 92 -7.21 -1.11 16.03
CA ILE A 92 -6.56 -0.03 15.28
C ILE A 92 -7.45 0.41 14.11
N MET A 93 -8.02 -0.54 13.37
CA MET A 93 -8.94 -0.23 12.27
C MET A 93 -10.16 0.53 12.76
N GLN A 94 -10.78 0.08 13.85
CA GLN A 94 -11.92 0.76 14.45
C GLN A 94 -11.57 2.16 14.94
N ALA A 95 -10.46 2.31 15.66
CA ALA A 95 -10.04 3.61 16.21
C ALA A 95 -9.79 4.67 15.13
N HIS A 96 -9.30 4.25 13.95
CA HIS A 96 -8.94 5.15 12.87
C HIS A 96 -9.95 5.15 11.71
N ASN A 97 -11.07 4.44 11.83
CA ASN A 97 -12.07 4.24 10.76
C ASN A 97 -11.42 3.73 9.46
N LEU A 98 -10.58 2.70 9.56
CA LEU A 98 -9.95 2.05 8.41
C LEU A 98 -10.88 0.94 7.91
N THR A 99 -11.15 0.92 6.62
CA THR A 99 -12.15 0.04 6.00
C THR A 99 -11.55 -1.02 5.10
N ARG A 100 -10.22 -0.99 4.89
CA ARG A 100 -9.50 -1.95 4.04
C ARG A 100 -8.14 -2.33 4.64
N ILE A 101 -7.67 -3.51 4.28
CA ILE A 101 -6.35 -4.02 4.65
C ILE A 101 -5.50 -4.01 3.38
N PHE A 102 -4.35 -3.34 3.45
CA PHE A 102 -3.40 -3.28 2.35
C PHE A 102 -2.13 -4.04 2.70
N VAL A 103 -1.75 -5.00 1.87
CA VAL A 103 -0.52 -5.78 2.03
C VAL A 103 0.44 -5.37 0.90
N PRO A 104 1.52 -4.62 1.22
CA PRO A 104 2.52 -4.24 0.23
C PRO A 104 3.30 -5.46 -0.24
N LYS A 105 4.01 -5.30 -1.35
CA LYS A 105 4.92 -6.33 -1.84
C LYS A 105 6.10 -6.44 -0.88
N HIS A 106 6.36 -7.66 -0.43
CA HIS A 106 7.48 -8.01 0.43
C HIS A 106 8.57 -8.71 -0.39
N ASN A 107 9.83 -8.39 -0.10
CA ASN A 107 11.00 -9.03 -0.69
C ASN A 107 11.39 -10.28 0.14
N GLY A 108 12.16 -11.21 -0.42
CA GLY A 108 12.72 -12.32 0.38
C GLY A 108 11.70 -13.35 0.91
N ASP A 109 11.91 -13.80 2.16
CA ASP A 109 11.48 -15.10 2.71
C ASP A 109 9.96 -15.39 2.71
N HIS A 110 9.62 -16.56 2.16
CA HIS A 110 8.25 -17.06 2.01
C HIS A 110 7.53 -17.36 3.33
N ALA A 111 8.26 -17.71 4.40
CA ALA A 111 7.64 -18.05 5.69
C ALA A 111 6.96 -16.83 6.33
N CYS A 112 7.60 -15.66 6.26
CA CYS A 112 7.04 -14.42 6.79
C CYS A 112 5.85 -13.91 5.95
N HIS A 113 5.83 -14.21 4.65
CA HIS A 113 4.69 -13.89 3.79
C HIS A 113 3.45 -14.70 4.18
N ALA A 114 3.62 -15.98 4.52
CA ALA A 114 2.52 -16.82 4.99
C ALA A 114 1.92 -16.31 6.31
N ALA A 115 2.74 -15.77 7.22
CA ALA A 115 2.26 -15.15 8.45
C ALA A 115 1.45 -13.87 8.18
N ILE A 116 1.96 -12.98 7.34
CA ILE A 116 1.25 -11.75 6.94
C ILE A 116 -0.10 -12.09 6.29
N GLU A 117 -0.13 -13.08 5.41
CA GLU A 117 -1.36 -13.54 4.77
C GLU A 117 -2.36 -14.09 5.80
N ALA A 118 -1.91 -14.97 6.69
CA ALA A 118 -2.77 -15.55 7.72
C ALA A 118 -3.36 -14.46 8.65
N ILE A 119 -2.55 -13.49 9.07
CA ILE A 119 -2.99 -12.35 9.88
C ILE A 119 -4.00 -11.49 9.11
N ALA A 120 -3.71 -11.15 7.85
CA ALA A 120 -4.61 -10.35 7.01
C ALA A 120 -5.96 -11.03 6.81
N GLN A 121 -5.98 -12.34 6.55
CA GLN A 121 -7.22 -13.12 6.40
C GLN A 121 -7.99 -13.25 7.71
N ASN A 122 -7.30 -13.44 8.84
CA ASN A 122 -7.93 -13.43 10.17
C ASN A 122 -8.60 -12.08 10.44
N LEU A 123 -7.89 -10.98 10.19
CA LEU A 123 -8.38 -9.63 10.38
C LEU A 123 -9.58 -9.34 9.47
N SER A 124 -9.49 -9.71 8.20
CA SER A 124 -10.58 -9.57 7.22
C SER A 124 -11.86 -10.25 7.69
N ARG A 125 -11.78 -11.49 8.21
CA ARG A 125 -12.92 -12.21 8.77
C ARG A 125 -13.52 -11.54 10.01
N MET A 126 -12.74 -10.74 10.74
CA MET A 126 -13.18 -10.06 11.96
C MET A 126 -13.83 -8.70 11.68
N THR A 127 -13.41 -8.03 10.61
CA THR A 127 -13.82 -6.65 10.31
C THR A 127 -14.63 -6.51 9.03
N ASP A 128 -14.84 -7.60 8.29
CA ASP A 128 -15.40 -7.64 6.94
C ASP A 128 -14.63 -6.76 5.93
N ALA A 129 -13.38 -6.39 6.26
CA ALA A 129 -12.58 -5.51 5.43
C ALA A 129 -11.90 -6.30 4.30
N PRO A 130 -11.92 -5.81 3.05
CA PRO A 130 -11.22 -6.47 1.96
C PRO A 130 -9.70 -6.40 2.15
N VAL A 131 -9.02 -7.48 1.77
CA VAL A 131 -7.56 -7.54 1.66
C VAL A 131 -7.15 -7.18 0.23
N ILE A 132 -6.31 -6.17 0.09
CA ILE A 132 -5.75 -5.70 -1.17
C ILE A 132 -4.25 -5.95 -1.15
N HIS A 133 -3.76 -6.72 -2.11
CA HIS A 133 -2.33 -6.93 -2.30
C HIS A 133 -1.81 -5.96 -3.37
N GLU A 134 -0.63 -5.40 -3.15
CA GLU A 134 0.00 -4.52 -4.14
C GLU A 134 0.17 -5.21 -5.51
N ASP A 135 0.50 -6.50 -5.55
CA ASP A 135 0.65 -7.26 -6.80
C ASP A 135 -0.64 -7.32 -7.63
N ASN A 136 -1.80 -7.10 -7.00
CA ASN A 136 -3.11 -7.08 -7.64
C ASN A 136 -3.55 -5.67 -8.05
N LEU A 137 -2.79 -4.62 -7.69
CA LEU A 137 -3.08 -3.28 -8.16
C LEU A 137 -2.83 -3.21 -9.68
N PRO A 138 -3.70 -2.52 -10.44
CA PRO A 138 -3.45 -2.29 -11.85
C PRO A 138 -2.12 -1.56 -11.97
N ARG A 139 -1.13 -2.22 -12.58
CA ARG A 139 0.11 -1.56 -12.96
C ARG A 139 -0.30 -0.39 -13.85
N GLN A 140 0.12 0.82 -13.48
CA GLN A 140 0.03 1.93 -14.42
C GLN A 140 0.94 1.57 -15.59
N SER A 141 0.33 0.98 -16.63
CA SER A 141 0.98 0.69 -17.89
C SER A 141 1.72 1.95 -18.33
N GLU A 142 2.97 1.76 -18.73
CA GLU A 142 3.82 2.78 -19.35
C GLU A 142 2.95 3.74 -20.18
N ALA A 143 3.05 5.03 -19.88
CA ALA A 143 2.51 6.05 -20.77
C ALA A 143 3.14 5.81 -22.15
N VAL A 144 2.38 5.20 -23.07
CA VAL A 144 2.79 5.04 -24.46
C VAL A 144 2.95 6.46 -25.01
N PRO A 145 4.18 6.91 -25.35
CA PRO A 145 4.36 8.22 -25.93
C PRO A 145 4.01 8.12 -27.41
N GLY A 146 2.76 8.47 -27.72
CA GLY A 146 2.41 9.24 -28.90
C GLY A 146 2.25 8.54 -30.26
N SER A 147 1.46 9.26 -31.07
CA SER A 147 1.33 9.25 -32.53
C SER A 147 0.27 8.29 -33.10
N GLY A 148 -0.73 8.76 -33.86
CA GLY A 148 -1.05 10.12 -34.22
C GLY A 148 -2.41 10.16 -34.91
N ASP A 149 -3.12 11.25 -34.71
CA ASP A 149 -4.30 11.56 -35.48
C ASP A 149 -4.17 13.04 -35.90
N PRO A 150 -3.90 13.34 -37.18
CA PRO A 150 -4.16 14.65 -37.73
C PRO A 150 -5.45 14.54 -38.54
N SER A 151 -6.56 14.85 -37.87
CA SER A 151 -7.80 15.25 -38.51
C SER A 151 -7.49 16.40 -39.47
N GLY A 152 -7.88 16.20 -40.74
CA GLY A 152 -7.58 17.12 -41.81
C GLY A 152 -8.29 18.46 -41.69
N SER A 153 -7.87 19.34 -42.60
CA SER A 153 -8.45 20.63 -42.97
C SER A 153 -7.92 21.82 -42.18
N ASP A 154 -6.94 22.52 -42.76
CA ASP A 154 -7.25 23.87 -43.23
C ASP A 154 -6.33 24.35 -44.36
N SER A 155 -6.92 25.22 -45.17
CA SER A 155 -6.51 25.65 -46.52
C SER A 155 -5.19 26.43 -46.60
N LEU A 156 -4.54 26.44 -47.77
CA LEU A 156 -4.29 27.64 -48.60
C LEU A 156 -3.34 27.39 -49.81
N LEU A 157 -3.79 27.91 -50.96
CA LEU A 157 -3.03 28.58 -52.06
C LEU A 157 -2.33 27.79 -53.18
N SER A 158 -2.96 27.93 -54.36
CA SER A 158 -2.45 28.68 -55.54
C SER A 158 -2.06 27.90 -56.79
N ALA A 159 -2.64 28.37 -57.89
CA ALA A 159 -2.40 28.00 -59.27
C ALA A 159 -0.97 28.31 -59.73
N HIS A 160 -0.41 27.44 -60.58
CA HIS A 160 0.30 27.81 -61.81
C HIS A 160 0.70 26.57 -62.63
N ALA A 161 0.25 26.55 -63.89
CA ALA A 161 0.91 26.09 -65.14
C ALA A 161 -0.12 25.44 -66.08
#